data_AF-A0A7D4GR44-F1
#
_entry.id   AF-A0A7D4GR44-F1
#
_cell.length_a   1.000
_cell.length_b   1.000
_cell.length_c   1.000
_cell.angle_alpha   90.00
_cell.angle_beta   90.00
_cell.angle_gamma   90.00
#
_symmetry.space_group_name_H-M   'P 1'
#
loop_
_entity.id
_entity.type
_entity.pdbx_description
1 polymer ?
#
loop_
_entity_poly.entity_id
_entity_poly.type
_entity_poly.pdbx_seq_one_letter_code
_entity_poly.pdbx_strand_id
1 'polypeptide(L)'
;MTYEKKYKDEFIVPVFTQESGYWEKIMKPRLQDQGWYIAEVDCANVEDIEDCGTRLLRELNFKVPEHGYINAMGVKDNITDIYGINIRKGLFVFYKNFEDIFSTHPDLHQGYGAEFMLQLIERIVHHYSRLRGNIYEEFPVVVGYGVGLPTSYIPQFEELMGAENVMIAGEGVRYPWSDFEEEQRRNFPNGAPDPLYDKEGVVYGFTNDYDDATGVFVEDPRYYPESPFYDPVLASKVHLVHSEFDEPDPSV
;
A
#
# COMPACT_ATOMS: atom_id res chain seq x y z
N MET A 1 -0.79 6.79 24.28
CA MET A 1 -1.88 6.57 23.32
C MET A 1 -1.64 5.23 22.66
N THR A 2 -2.69 4.49 22.29
CA THR A 2 -2.56 3.19 21.61
C THR A 2 -3.20 3.30 20.24
N TYR A 3 -2.59 2.67 19.25
CA TYR A 3 -3.01 2.69 17.86
C TYR A 3 -4.39 2.04 17.72
N GLU A 4 -5.31 2.76 17.09
CA GLU A 4 -6.62 2.24 16.72
C GLU A 4 -6.62 1.92 15.22
N LYS A 5 -6.65 0.62 14.90
CA LYS A 5 -6.83 0.14 13.54
C LYS A 5 -8.17 0.60 12.97
N LYS A 6 -8.18 0.98 11.69
CA LYS A 6 -9.39 1.46 11.01
C LYS A 6 -10.06 0.38 10.18
N TYR A 7 -9.31 -0.62 9.74
CA TYR A 7 -9.81 -1.72 8.93
C TYR A 7 -9.81 -3.03 9.74
N LYS A 8 -10.60 -4.02 9.28
CA LYS A 8 -10.85 -5.25 10.06
C LYS A 8 -9.62 -6.18 10.12
N ASP A 9 -8.72 -6.06 9.16
CA ASP A 9 -7.54 -6.91 9.02
C ASP A 9 -6.49 -6.64 10.11
N GLU A 10 -5.62 -7.61 10.35
CA GLU A 10 -4.48 -7.45 11.26
C GLU A 10 -3.44 -6.52 10.60
N PHE A 11 -3.02 -5.48 11.33
CA PHE A 11 -2.02 -4.52 10.85
C PHE A 11 -0.74 -4.65 11.67
N ILE A 12 0.10 -5.61 11.27
CA ILE A 12 1.41 -5.87 11.89
C ILE A 12 2.45 -4.98 11.19
N VAL A 13 3.25 -4.23 11.95
CA VAL A 13 4.24 -3.31 11.42
C VAL A 13 5.65 -3.89 11.52
N PRO A 14 6.32 -4.14 10.38
CA PRO A 14 7.72 -4.51 10.38
C PRO A 14 8.63 -3.36 10.82
N VAL A 15 9.51 -3.64 11.78
CA VAL A 15 10.53 -2.72 12.31
C VAL A 15 11.90 -3.13 11.79
N PHE A 16 12.51 -2.25 11.01
CA PHE A 16 13.86 -2.37 10.49
C PHE A 16 14.82 -1.65 11.44
N THR A 17 15.43 -2.39 12.37
CA THR A 17 16.33 -1.75 13.35
C THR A 17 17.55 -1.16 12.66
N GLN A 18 17.89 0.08 13.00
CA GLN A 18 19.03 0.77 12.40
C GLN A 18 20.34 -0.01 12.63
N GLU A 19 20.49 -0.62 13.81
CA GLU A 19 21.67 -1.38 14.20
C GLU A 19 21.87 -2.64 13.34
N SER A 20 20.79 -3.27 12.87
CA SER A 20 20.89 -4.43 11.98
C SER A 20 21.47 -4.05 10.61
N GLY A 21 21.20 -2.83 10.15
CA GLY A 21 21.46 -2.41 8.77
C GLY A 21 20.69 -3.23 7.73
N TYR A 22 19.68 -4.01 8.14
CA TYR A 22 18.96 -4.94 7.26
C TYR A 22 18.21 -4.23 6.13
N TRP A 23 17.64 -3.05 6.41
CA TRP A 23 17.01 -2.21 5.38
C TRP A 23 18.00 -1.90 4.25
N GLU A 24 19.11 -1.23 4.58
CA GLU A 24 20.07 -0.73 3.59
C GLU A 24 20.85 -1.85 2.89
N LYS A 25 21.18 -2.94 3.61
CA LYS A 25 22.04 -4.01 3.08
C LYS A 25 21.28 -5.10 2.34
N ILE A 26 20.02 -5.36 2.69
CA ILE A 26 19.29 -6.55 2.23
C ILE A 26 17.95 -6.17 1.62
N MET A 27 17.04 -5.55 2.39
CA MET A 27 15.67 -5.34 1.94
C MET A 27 15.59 -4.36 0.76
N LYS A 28 16.20 -3.19 0.88
CA LYS A 28 16.17 -2.16 -0.17
C LYS A 28 16.83 -2.64 -1.47
N PRO A 29 18.04 -3.23 -1.48
CA PRO A 29 18.61 -3.83 -2.69
C PRO A 29 17.72 -4.91 -3.32
N ARG A 30 17.12 -5.79 -2.51
CA ARG A 30 16.21 -6.84 -2.99
C ARG A 30 15.00 -6.26 -3.71
N LEU A 31 14.35 -5.25 -3.11
CA LEU A 31 13.18 -4.58 -3.69
C LEU A 31 13.55 -3.85 -4.98
N GLN A 32 14.72 -3.19 -5.03
CA GLN A 32 15.25 -2.55 -6.23
C GLN A 32 15.51 -3.57 -7.36
N ASP A 33 16.14 -4.70 -7.06
CA ASP A 33 16.38 -5.78 -8.03
C ASP A 33 15.07 -6.37 -8.56
N GLN A 34 14.05 -6.47 -7.71
CA GLN A 34 12.70 -6.88 -8.11
C GLN A 34 11.96 -5.79 -8.90
N GLY A 35 12.47 -4.55 -8.93
CA GLY A 35 11.88 -3.42 -9.64
C GLY A 35 10.68 -2.80 -8.92
N TRP A 36 10.58 -2.98 -7.60
CA TRP A 36 9.57 -2.29 -6.78
C TRP A 36 9.83 -0.80 -6.76
N TYR A 37 8.75 -0.02 -6.68
CA TYR A 37 8.86 1.39 -6.32
C TYR A 37 9.07 1.49 -4.80
N ILE A 38 10.04 2.28 -4.36
CA ILE A 38 10.33 2.48 -2.94
C ILE A 38 10.10 3.95 -2.61
N ALA A 39 9.06 4.23 -1.81
CA ALA A 39 8.83 5.52 -1.18
C ALA A 39 9.57 5.54 0.15
N GLU A 40 10.79 6.08 0.15
CA GLU A 40 11.61 6.23 1.36
C GLU A 40 11.40 7.64 1.94
N VAL A 41 10.62 7.71 3.00
CA VAL A 41 10.22 8.97 3.63
C VAL A 41 11.10 9.21 4.84
N ASP A 42 11.86 10.31 4.82
CA ASP A 42 12.70 10.72 5.96
C ASP A 42 11.87 11.47 7.01
N CYS A 43 11.71 10.85 8.18
CA CYS A 43 11.01 11.42 9.32
C CYS A 43 11.90 12.30 10.21
N ALA A 44 13.17 12.52 9.83
CA ALA A 44 14.04 13.40 10.58
C ALA A 44 13.52 14.84 10.61
N ASN A 45 13.50 15.43 11.81
CA ASN A 45 13.07 16.81 12.07
C ASN A 45 11.69 17.16 11.48
N VAL A 46 10.72 16.24 11.51
CA VAL A 46 9.37 16.57 11.09
C VAL A 46 8.76 17.63 12.01
N GLU A 47 8.13 18.64 11.40
CA GLU A 47 7.57 19.80 12.10
C GLU A 47 6.19 19.51 12.71
N ASP A 48 5.30 18.87 11.95
CA ASP A 48 3.92 18.55 12.33
C ASP A 48 3.34 17.36 11.52
N ILE A 49 2.07 17.05 11.75
CA ILE A 49 1.37 15.92 11.10
C ILE A 49 1.25 16.16 9.58
N GLU A 50 1.09 17.41 9.17
CA GLU A 50 0.99 17.82 7.78
C GLU A 50 2.32 17.71 7.03
N ASP A 51 3.44 18.03 7.64
CA ASP A 51 4.79 17.79 7.09
C ASP A 51 5.01 16.27 6.92
N CYS A 52 4.68 15.46 7.93
CA CYS A 52 4.64 13.99 7.87
C CYS A 52 3.93 13.48 6.60
N GLY A 53 2.67 13.89 6.41
CA GLY A 53 1.87 13.49 5.25
C GLY A 53 2.38 14.02 3.93
N THR A 54 2.87 15.26 3.93
CA THR A 54 3.43 15.93 2.74
C THR A 54 4.67 15.23 2.22
N ARG A 55 5.56 14.77 3.10
CA ARG A 55 6.76 14.03 2.70
C ARG A 55 6.40 12.72 2.00
N LEU A 56 5.43 11.98 2.52
CA LEU A 56 4.94 10.77 1.83
C LEU A 56 4.34 11.09 0.46
N LEU A 57 3.49 12.12 0.36
CA LEU A 57 2.92 12.54 -0.93
C LEU A 57 4.01 12.88 -1.97
N ARG A 58 5.09 13.55 -1.55
CA ARG A 58 6.23 13.85 -2.43
C ARG A 58 6.94 12.58 -2.89
N GLU A 59 7.20 11.63 -1.99
CA GLU A 59 7.81 10.34 -2.35
C GLU A 59 6.90 9.51 -3.27
N LEU A 60 5.59 9.70 -3.22
CA LEU A 60 4.62 9.09 -4.14
C LEU A 60 4.38 9.92 -5.42
N ASN A 61 5.19 10.96 -5.67
CA ASN A 61 5.15 11.84 -6.83
C ASN A 61 3.83 12.64 -7.01
N PHE A 62 3.16 12.97 -5.90
CA PHE A 62 2.06 13.92 -5.93
C PHE A 62 2.57 15.35 -6.07
N LYS A 63 1.79 16.19 -6.76
CA LYS A 63 2.05 17.64 -6.82
C LYS A 63 1.65 18.29 -5.50
N VAL A 64 2.59 18.37 -4.57
CA VAL A 64 2.46 19.15 -3.34
C VAL A 64 2.98 20.57 -3.60
N PRO A 65 2.24 21.64 -3.27
CA PRO A 65 2.76 22.99 -3.44
C PRO A 65 3.98 23.23 -2.54
N GLU A 66 5.02 23.90 -3.05
CA GLU A 66 6.21 24.27 -2.26
C GLU A 66 5.89 25.17 -1.05
N HIS A 67 4.80 25.95 -1.16
CA HIS A 67 4.33 26.90 -0.15
C HIS A 67 2.84 26.75 0.16
N GLY A 68 2.28 25.56 -0.01
CA GLY A 68 0.86 25.29 0.19
C GLY A 68 0.62 24.27 1.28
N TYR A 69 -0.32 24.60 2.15
CA TYR A 69 -0.78 23.73 3.21
C TYR A 69 -1.73 22.66 2.63
N ILE A 70 -1.36 21.38 2.77
CA ILE A 70 -2.30 20.27 2.59
C ILE A 70 -2.65 19.78 3.99
N ASN A 71 -3.91 19.94 4.39
CA ASN A 71 -4.34 19.47 5.69
C ASN A 71 -4.32 17.93 5.75
N ALA A 72 -4.26 17.39 6.97
CA ALA A 72 -4.24 15.95 7.24
C ALA A 72 -5.36 15.16 6.56
N MET A 73 -6.55 15.77 6.37
CA MET A 73 -7.68 15.14 5.68
C MET A 73 -7.43 15.03 4.17
N GLY A 74 -6.92 16.10 3.54
CA GLY A 74 -6.54 16.11 2.13
C GLY A 74 -5.43 15.12 1.83
N VAL A 75 -4.46 14.94 2.73
CA VAL A 75 -3.47 13.85 2.59
C VAL A 75 -4.16 12.50 2.58
N LYS A 76 -5.02 12.23 3.57
CA LYS A 76 -5.75 10.97 3.68
C LYS A 76 -6.58 10.68 2.43
N ASP A 77 -7.26 11.67 1.87
CA ASP A 77 -8.17 11.48 0.74
C ASP A 77 -7.44 11.17 -0.58
N ASN A 78 -6.23 11.70 -0.77
CA ASN A 78 -5.48 11.51 -2.02
C ASN A 78 -4.51 10.32 -1.99
N ILE A 79 -4.21 9.73 -0.82
CA ILE A 79 -3.07 8.80 -0.68
C ILE A 79 -3.18 7.51 -1.51
N THR A 80 -4.38 7.20 -1.99
CA THR A 80 -4.68 6.03 -2.83
C THR A 80 -4.63 6.32 -4.33
N ASP A 81 -4.61 7.60 -4.73
CA ASP A 81 -4.68 8.04 -6.13
C ASP A 81 -3.29 8.14 -6.79
N ILE A 82 -2.53 7.06 -6.70
CA ILE A 82 -1.13 7.02 -7.15
C ILE A 82 -1.06 6.72 -8.65
N TYR A 83 -0.94 7.78 -9.48
CA TYR A 83 -0.88 7.66 -10.95
C TYR A 83 0.47 8.09 -11.57
N GLY A 84 1.30 8.81 -10.81
CA GLY A 84 2.53 9.43 -11.32
C GLY A 84 3.77 8.53 -11.34
N ILE A 85 3.65 7.28 -10.89
CA ILE A 85 4.76 6.35 -10.69
C ILE A 85 4.35 4.93 -11.08
N ASN A 86 5.31 4.14 -11.56
CA ASN A 86 5.06 2.75 -11.91
C ASN A 86 5.24 1.85 -10.69
N ILE A 87 4.12 1.41 -10.11
CA ILE A 87 4.06 0.51 -8.95
C ILE A 87 3.61 -0.91 -9.33
N ARG A 88 3.58 -1.26 -10.61
CA ARG A 88 3.04 -2.54 -11.12
C ARG A 88 3.81 -3.77 -10.62
N LYS A 89 5.08 -3.59 -10.24
CA LYS A 89 5.91 -4.64 -9.64
C LYS A 89 5.85 -4.69 -8.11
N GLY A 90 5.16 -3.73 -7.49
CA GLY A 90 5.06 -3.54 -6.06
C GLY A 90 5.39 -2.11 -5.63
N LEU A 91 4.82 -1.71 -4.52
CA LEU A 91 5.09 -0.46 -3.81
C LEU A 91 5.63 -0.81 -2.42
N PHE A 92 6.73 -0.19 -2.02
CA PHE A 92 7.22 -0.26 -0.65
C PHE A 92 7.22 1.12 -0.01
N VAL A 93 6.54 1.30 1.12
CA VAL A 93 6.58 2.54 1.91
C VAL A 93 7.47 2.34 3.14
N PHE A 94 8.58 3.07 3.20
CA PHE A 94 9.53 2.98 4.32
C PHE A 94 9.65 4.33 5.03
N TYR A 95 9.32 4.37 6.32
CA TYR A 95 9.57 5.54 7.15
C TYR A 95 10.93 5.42 7.84
N LYS A 96 11.89 6.22 7.41
CA LYS A 96 13.25 6.27 7.97
C LYS A 96 13.34 7.28 9.11
N ASN A 97 14.20 7.03 10.09
CA ASN A 97 14.38 7.89 11.27
C ASN A 97 13.05 8.12 12.02
N PHE A 98 12.24 7.06 12.12
CA PHE A 98 10.88 7.14 12.65
C PHE A 98 10.82 7.53 14.14
N GLU A 99 11.92 7.33 14.87
CA GLU A 99 12.08 7.74 16.25
C GLU A 99 11.91 9.25 16.49
N ASP A 100 12.20 10.07 15.47
CA ASP A 100 12.08 11.53 15.58
C ASP A 100 10.63 11.93 15.82
N ILE A 101 9.66 11.20 15.26
CA ILE A 101 8.22 11.48 15.43
C ILE A 101 7.80 11.41 16.91
N PHE A 102 8.48 10.61 17.72
CA PHE A 102 8.21 10.54 19.15
C PHE A 102 8.79 11.71 19.95
N SER A 103 9.71 12.45 19.34
CA SER A 103 10.64 13.36 20.00
C SER A 103 10.47 14.82 19.57
N THR A 104 9.88 15.07 18.40
CA THR A 104 9.78 16.40 17.78
C THR A 104 8.36 16.96 17.93
N HIS A 105 8.20 18.16 18.47
CA HIS A 105 6.96 18.96 18.47
C HIS A 105 5.73 18.49 19.32
N PRO A 106 5.03 19.43 20.01
CA PRO A 106 3.78 19.18 20.74
C PRO A 106 2.70 18.41 19.99
N ASP A 107 2.57 18.65 18.69
CA ASP A 107 1.53 18.06 17.84
C ASP A 107 1.83 16.62 17.42
N LEU A 108 3.08 16.16 17.57
CA LEU A 108 3.48 14.78 17.32
C LEU A 108 3.67 13.99 18.63
N HIS A 109 3.81 14.70 19.77
CA HIS A 109 3.98 14.10 21.09
C HIS A 109 2.88 13.09 21.43
N GLN A 110 3.21 12.14 22.33
CA GLN A 110 2.33 11.05 22.76
C GLN A 110 1.89 10.07 21.66
N GLY A 111 2.47 10.15 20.46
CA GLY A 111 2.25 9.18 19.38
C GLY A 111 1.24 9.60 18.32
N TYR A 112 0.71 10.83 18.35
CA TYR A 112 -0.26 11.32 17.35
C TYR A 112 0.32 11.35 15.93
N GLY A 113 1.56 11.81 15.78
CA GLY A 113 2.24 11.80 14.49
C GLY A 113 2.46 10.37 13.97
N ALA A 114 2.88 9.47 14.86
CA ALA A 114 3.16 8.08 14.51
C ALA A 114 1.88 7.35 14.11
N GLU A 115 0.79 7.54 14.86
CA GLU A 115 -0.53 7.01 14.53
C GLU A 115 -1.00 7.51 13.16
N PHE A 116 -0.90 8.81 12.90
CA PHE A 116 -1.32 9.38 11.62
C PHE A 116 -0.56 8.77 10.44
N MET A 117 0.76 8.67 10.53
CA MET A 117 1.62 8.09 9.49
C MET A 117 1.28 6.62 9.23
N LEU A 118 1.08 5.85 10.29
CA LEU A 118 0.71 4.45 10.18
C LEU A 118 -0.68 4.27 9.57
N GLN A 119 -1.64 5.14 9.89
CA GLN A 119 -2.97 5.14 9.25
C GLN A 119 -2.90 5.46 7.75
N LEU A 120 -1.92 6.25 7.28
CA LEU A 120 -1.73 6.47 5.85
C LEU A 120 -1.28 5.17 5.16
N ILE A 121 -0.32 4.46 5.74
CA ILE A 121 0.10 3.13 5.23
C ILE A 121 -1.07 2.15 5.26
N GLU A 122 -1.80 2.06 6.38
CA GLU A 122 -2.95 1.16 6.53
C GLU A 122 -3.98 1.40 5.43
N ARG A 123 -4.24 2.68 5.08
CA ARG A 123 -5.16 3.06 4.00
C ARG A 123 -4.65 2.65 2.62
N ILE A 124 -3.36 2.83 2.32
CA ILE A 124 -2.74 2.38 1.06
C ILE A 124 -2.87 0.85 0.94
N VAL A 125 -2.47 0.12 1.99
CA VAL A 125 -2.53 -1.34 2.04
C VAL A 125 -3.96 -1.83 1.83
N HIS A 126 -4.92 -1.28 2.56
CA HIS A 126 -6.33 -1.65 2.44
C HIS A 126 -6.89 -1.40 1.03
N HIS A 127 -6.59 -0.24 0.43
CA HIS A 127 -7.05 0.10 -0.90
C HIS A 127 -6.53 -0.90 -1.95
N TYR A 128 -5.21 -1.07 -2.04
CA TYR A 128 -4.61 -1.92 -3.07
C TYR A 128 -4.85 -3.42 -2.83
N SER A 129 -5.03 -3.86 -1.58
CA SER A 129 -5.39 -5.24 -1.27
C SER A 129 -6.81 -5.60 -1.74
N ARG A 130 -7.74 -4.63 -1.76
CA ARG A 130 -9.11 -4.86 -2.28
C ARG A 130 -9.16 -5.00 -3.79
N LEU A 131 -8.20 -4.42 -4.52
CA LEU A 131 -8.10 -4.56 -5.98
C LEU A 131 -7.70 -5.97 -6.43
N ARG A 132 -7.32 -6.87 -5.49
CA ARG A 132 -6.95 -8.26 -5.78
C ARG A 132 -8.04 -8.99 -6.58
N GLY A 133 -9.32 -8.68 -6.36
CA GLY A 133 -10.46 -9.25 -7.10
C GLY A 133 -10.78 -8.57 -8.44
N ASN A 134 -10.25 -7.37 -8.71
CA ASN A 134 -10.73 -6.49 -9.77
C ASN A 134 -9.66 -6.24 -10.85
N ILE A 135 -8.94 -7.30 -11.27
CA ILE A 135 -7.76 -7.17 -12.14
C ILE A 135 -8.04 -6.62 -13.56
N TYR A 136 -9.32 -6.44 -13.92
CA TYR A 136 -9.76 -5.88 -15.20
C TYR A 136 -9.98 -4.38 -15.15
N GLU A 137 -10.28 -3.84 -13.97
CA GLU A 137 -10.56 -2.42 -13.73
C GLU A 137 -9.29 -1.69 -13.30
N GLU A 138 -8.47 -2.31 -12.44
CA GLU A 138 -7.19 -1.78 -11.95
C GLU A 138 -6.16 -2.90 -11.76
N PHE A 139 -4.87 -2.57 -11.72
CA PHE A 139 -3.83 -3.57 -11.48
C PHE A 139 -3.61 -3.79 -9.98
N PRO A 140 -3.66 -5.04 -9.48
CA PRO A 140 -3.43 -5.33 -8.06
C PRO A 140 -1.95 -5.04 -7.71
N VAL A 141 -1.74 -4.21 -6.70
CA VAL A 141 -0.41 -3.78 -6.26
C VAL A 141 -0.08 -4.45 -4.93
N VAL A 142 1.04 -5.17 -4.89
CA VAL A 142 1.61 -5.64 -3.63
C VAL A 142 2.19 -4.44 -2.90
N VAL A 143 1.67 -4.16 -1.70
CA VAL A 143 2.14 -3.06 -0.86
C VAL A 143 2.94 -3.63 0.32
N GLY A 144 4.24 -3.39 0.29
CA GLY A 144 5.14 -3.61 1.43
C GLY A 144 5.32 -2.35 2.24
N TYR A 145 5.64 -2.51 3.52
CA TYR A 145 5.81 -1.37 4.40
C TYR A 145 6.71 -1.66 5.60
N GLY A 146 7.19 -0.59 6.24
CA GLY A 146 7.83 -0.70 7.55
C GLY A 146 8.41 0.61 8.05
N VAL A 147 8.90 0.55 9.28
CA VAL A 147 9.51 1.69 9.98
C VAL A 147 10.97 1.39 10.32
N GLY A 148 11.83 2.39 10.19
CA GLY A 148 13.22 2.35 10.61
C GLY A 148 13.39 3.14 11.90
N LEU A 149 13.71 2.45 13.00
CA LEU A 149 13.98 3.05 14.30
C LEU A 149 15.14 2.32 15.02
N PRO A 150 15.85 2.98 15.96
CA PRO A 150 16.84 2.34 16.82
C PRO A 150 16.16 1.33 17.75
N THR A 151 16.87 0.28 18.11
CA THR A 151 16.37 -0.78 19.01
C THR A 151 15.87 -0.20 20.35
N SER A 152 16.43 0.92 20.81
CA SER A 152 16.01 1.62 22.03
C SER A 152 14.59 2.19 21.99
N TYR A 153 14.02 2.41 20.81
CA TYR A 153 12.66 2.94 20.62
C TYR A 153 11.60 1.85 20.46
N ILE A 154 11.99 0.57 20.37
CA ILE A 154 11.04 -0.55 20.24
C ILE A 154 10.01 -0.56 21.37
N PRO A 155 10.36 -0.41 22.67
CA PRO A 155 9.37 -0.45 23.73
C PRO A 155 8.30 0.65 23.59
N GLN A 156 8.71 1.86 23.20
CA GLN A 156 7.78 2.96 22.95
C GLN A 156 6.88 2.68 21.73
N PHE A 157 7.44 2.05 20.69
CA PHE A 157 6.68 1.66 19.52
C PHE A 157 5.69 0.53 19.82
N GLU A 158 6.06 -0.44 20.66
CA GLU A 158 5.17 -1.50 21.17
C GLU A 158 4.06 -0.95 22.08
N GLU A 159 4.34 0.08 22.90
CA GLU A 159 3.30 0.79 23.68
C GLU A 159 2.26 1.47 22.77
N LEU A 160 2.71 2.00 21.63
CA LEU A 160 1.82 2.58 20.62
C LEU A 160 1.03 1.49 19.90
N MET A 161 1.69 0.49 19.32
CA MET A 161 1.05 -0.48 18.42
C MET A 161 0.35 -1.66 19.12
N GLY A 162 0.73 -1.96 20.36
CA GLY A 162 0.59 -3.31 20.91
C GLY A 162 1.75 -4.20 20.43
N ALA A 163 2.42 -4.89 21.35
CA ALA A 163 3.61 -5.68 21.05
C ALA A 163 3.35 -6.79 20.03
N GLU A 164 2.13 -7.35 20.01
CA GLU A 164 1.68 -8.34 19.03
C GLU A 164 1.60 -7.80 17.59
N ASN A 165 1.47 -6.48 17.43
CA ASN A 165 1.40 -5.81 16.14
C ASN A 165 2.76 -5.25 15.69
N VAL A 166 3.84 -5.58 16.42
CA VAL A 166 5.21 -5.18 16.08
C VAL A 166 6.00 -6.42 15.69
N MET A 167 6.66 -6.37 14.54
CA MET A 167 7.47 -7.48 14.03
C MET A 167 8.88 -6.99 13.70
N ILE A 168 9.92 -7.59 14.29
CA ILE A 168 11.29 -7.24 13.94
C ILE A 168 11.65 -7.81 12.56
N ALA A 169 11.99 -6.95 11.62
CA ALA A 169 12.38 -7.33 10.27
C ALA A 169 13.77 -7.97 10.27
N GLY A 170 13.93 -9.05 9.51
CA GLY A 170 15.20 -9.73 9.37
C GLY A 170 15.13 -10.89 8.37
N GLU A 171 16.25 -11.57 8.21
CA GLU A 171 16.33 -12.75 7.34
C GLU A 171 15.43 -13.89 7.85
N GLY A 172 14.71 -14.54 6.95
CA GLY A 172 13.81 -15.65 7.27
C GLY A 172 12.45 -15.25 7.86
N VAL A 173 12.19 -13.95 8.02
CA VAL A 173 10.89 -13.44 8.47
C VAL A 173 9.87 -13.46 7.32
N ARG A 174 8.66 -13.92 7.61
CA ARG A 174 7.51 -13.82 6.70
C ARG A 174 6.80 -12.50 6.97
N TYR A 175 6.73 -11.63 5.96
CA TYR A 175 6.13 -10.30 6.07
C TYR A 175 4.62 -10.34 5.81
N PRO A 176 3.86 -9.32 6.27
CA PRO A 176 2.42 -9.24 6.03
C PRO A 176 2.01 -9.36 4.55
N TRP A 177 2.87 -8.92 3.63
CA TRP A 177 2.63 -8.99 2.18
C TRP A 177 3.29 -10.20 1.49
N SER A 178 3.99 -11.08 2.21
CA SER A 178 4.80 -12.15 1.59
C SER A 178 4.00 -13.07 0.67
N ASP A 179 2.78 -13.43 1.08
CA ASP A 179 1.94 -14.35 0.32
C ASP A 179 1.48 -13.71 -1.00
N PHE A 180 1.17 -12.41 -0.94
CA PHE A 180 0.78 -11.65 -2.11
C PHE A 180 1.97 -11.38 -3.04
N GLU A 181 3.16 -11.11 -2.48
CA GLU A 181 4.40 -11.02 -3.25
C GLU A 181 4.69 -12.34 -4.00
N GLU A 182 4.56 -13.50 -3.34
CA GLU A 182 4.75 -14.81 -3.96
C GLU A 182 3.73 -15.07 -5.08
N GLU A 183 2.46 -14.75 -4.84
CA GLU A 183 1.40 -14.87 -5.82
C GLU A 183 1.65 -13.97 -7.04
N GLN A 184 1.94 -12.69 -6.81
CA GLN A 184 2.21 -11.72 -7.88
C GLN A 184 3.40 -12.18 -8.72
N ARG A 185 4.49 -12.61 -8.10
CA ARG A 185 5.68 -13.10 -8.82
C ARG A 185 5.39 -14.37 -9.64
N ARG A 186 4.55 -15.28 -9.12
CA ARG A 186 4.15 -16.51 -9.82
C ARG A 186 3.26 -16.22 -11.02
N ASN A 187 2.31 -15.31 -10.87
CA ASN A 187 1.28 -15.05 -11.87
C ASN A 187 1.72 -13.98 -12.88
N PHE A 188 2.50 -12.99 -12.43
CA PHE A 188 2.89 -11.75 -13.12
C PHE A 188 4.38 -11.43 -12.93
N PRO A 189 5.31 -12.26 -13.45
CA PRO A 189 6.75 -12.12 -13.19
C PRO A 189 7.35 -10.81 -13.72
N ASN A 190 6.66 -10.11 -14.63
CA ASN A 190 7.08 -8.82 -15.18
C ASN A 190 6.33 -7.62 -14.56
N GLY A 191 5.54 -7.85 -13.51
CA GLY A 191 4.60 -6.89 -12.93
C GLY A 191 3.15 -7.15 -13.35
N ALA A 192 2.19 -6.72 -12.54
CA ALA A 192 0.76 -6.81 -12.82
C ALA A 192 0.45 -6.20 -14.21
N PRO A 193 -0.47 -6.73 -15.03
CA PRO A 193 -0.77 -6.22 -16.37
C PRO A 193 -1.28 -4.76 -16.33
N ASP A 194 -1.21 -4.03 -17.44
CA ASP A 194 -1.95 -2.76 -17.55
C ASP A 194 -3.46 -3.09 -17.56
N PRO A 195 -4.33 -2.16 -17.11
CA PRO A 195 -5.77 -2.31 -17.29
C PRO A 195 -6.08 -2.57 -18.76
N LEU A 196 -7.09 -3.40 -19.04
CA LEU A 196 -7.49 -3.62 -20.42
C LEU A 196 -8.22 -2.38 -20.92
N TYR A 197 -7.87 -1.90 -22.11
CA TYR A 197 -8.56 -0.79 -22.77
C TYR A 197 -9.33 -1.34 -23.97
N ASP A 198 -10.52 -0.78 -24.22
CA ASP A 198 -11.23 -1.01 -25.45
C ASP A 198 -10.56 -0.30 -26.65
N LYS A 199 -11.11 -0.53 -27.84
CA LYS A 199 -10.62 0.06 -29.09
C LYS A 199 -10.69 1.60 -29.14
N GLU A 200 -11.45 2.21 -28.24
CA GLU A 200 -11.65 3.66 -28.10
C GLU A 200 -10.75 4.26 -27.01
N GLY A 201 -9.98 3.42 -26.30
CA GLY A 201 -9.07 3.83 -25.23
C GLY A 201 -9.75 3.98 -23.87
N VAL A 202 -10.96 3.44 -23.69
CA VAL A 202 -11.69 3.40 -22.42
C VAL A 202 -11.31 2.13 -21.66
N VAL A 203 -11.05 2.23 -20.34
CA VAL A 203 -10.75 1.05 -19.51
C VAL A 203 -11.97 0.11 -19.51
N TYR A 204 -11.74 -1.16 -19.85
CA TYR A 204 -12.75 -2.22 -19.72
C TYR A 204 -13.21 -2.30 -18.25
N GLY A 205 -14.49 -2.07 -18.00
CA GLY A 205 -15.08 -2.02 -16.64
C GLY A 205 -15.40 -0.62 -16.13
N PHE A 206 -14.90 0.44 -16.78
CA PHE A 206 -15.36 1.81 -16.55
C PHE A 206 -16.30 2.26 -17.66
N THR A 207 -17.59 2.41 -17.36
CA THR A 207 -18.46 3.25 -18.18
C THR A 207 -18.33 4.70 -17.71
N ASN A 208 -17.73 5.53 -18.53
CA ASN A 208 -17.88 6.97 -18.43
C ASN A 208 -19.32 7.29 -18.82
N ASP A 209 -20.22 7.48 -17.86
CA ASP A 209 -21.12 8.64 -17.82
C ASP A 209 -22.14 8.54 -16.69
N TYR A 210 -22.26 9.67 -15.99
CA TYR A 210 -23.44 10.06 -15.22
C TYR A 210 -24.68 9.95 -16.12
N ASP A 211 -25.46 8.87 -15.97
CA ASP A 211 -26.94 8.87 -15.95
C ASP A 211 -27.60 7.56 -16.44
N ASP A 212 -26.89 6.61 -17.07
CA ASP A 212 -27.55 5.40 -17.65
C ASP A 212 -26.79 4.08 -17.43
N ALA A 213 -26.29 3.84 -16.21
CA ALA A 213 -25.65 2.57 -15.87
C ALA A 213 -26.66 1.41 -15.73
N THR A 214 -26.93 0.71 -16.82
CA THR A 214 -27.24 -0.73 -16.74
C THR A 214 -25.91 -1.46 -16.60
N GLY A 215 -25.44 -1.55 -15.34
CA GLY A 215 -24.12 -2.05 -15.01
C GLY A 215 -23.84 -3.43 -15.58
N VAL A 216 -22.74 -3.56 -16.31
CA VAL A 216 -22.07 -4.83 -16.52
C VAL A 216 -20.80 -4.77 -15.70
N PHE A 217 -20.91 -5.23 -14.45
CA PHE A 217 -19.75 -5.64 -13.68
C PHE A 217 -18.99 -6.67 -14.52
N VAL A 218 -17.70 -6.45 -14.76
CA VAL A 218 -16.89 -7.48 -15.42
C VAL A 218 -16.50 -8.50 -14.35
N GLU A 219 -17.49 -9.27 -13.89
CA GLU A 219 -17.32 -10.37 -12.93
C GLU A 219 -16.41 -11.47 -13.51
N ASP A 220 -16.26 -11.54 -14.83
CA ASP A 220 -15.45 -12.58 -15.45
C ASP A 220 -14.98 -12.24 -16.87
N PRO A 221 -13.66 -12.25 -17.14
CA PRO A 221 -13.09 -12.06 -18.48
C PRO A 221 -13.48 -13.14 -19.49
N ARG A 222 -13.97 -14.31 -19.04
CA ARG A 222 -14.45 -15.39 -19.90
C ARG A 222 -15.67 -14.99 -20.73
N TYR A 223 -16.38 -13.91 -20.39
CA TYR A 223 -17.57 -13.48 -21.11
C TYR A 223 -17.28 -12.70 -22.41
N TYR A 224 -16.01 -12.39 -22.72
CA TYR A 224 -15.63 -11.71 -23.96
C TYR A 224 -14.41 -12.34 -24.67
N PRO A 225 -14.50 -13.62 -25.09
CA PRO A 225 -13.43 -14.30 -25.84
C PRO A 225 -13.18 -13.68 -27.22
N GLU A 226 -14.11 -12.85 -27.68
CA GLU A 226 -14.07 -12.13 -28.96
C GLU A 226 -13.18 -10.87 -28.91
N SER A 227 -12.73 -10.46 -27.70
CA SER A 227 -11.86 -9.29 -27.57
C SER A 227 -10.48 -9.58 -28.19
N PRO A 228 -9.94 -8.70 -29.05
CA PRO A 228 -8.60 -8.88 -29.63
C PRO A 228 -7.48 -8.80 -28.57
N PHE A 229 -7.81 -8.41 -27.34
CA PHE A 229 -6.91 -8.35 -26.19
C PHE A 229 -7.20 -9.41 -25.12
N TYR A 230 -8.12 -10.35 -25.41
CA TYR A 230 -8.39 -11.49 -24.54
C TYR A 230 -7.17 -12.42 -24.47
N ASP A 231 -6.51 -12.48 -23.32
CA ASP A 231 -5.51 -13.49 -23.02
C ASP A 231 -6.15 -14.59 -22.15
N PRO A 232 -6.42 -15.79 -22.71
CA PRO A 232 -7.02 -16.90 -21.95
C PRO A 232 -6.13 -17.37 -20.79
N VAL A 233 -4.81 -17.18 -20.87
CA VAL A 233 -3.87 -17.50 -19.79
C VAL A 233 -4.04 -16.50 -18.65
N LEU A 234 -4.22 -15.21 -18.97
CA LEU A 234 -4.51 -14.16 -18.00
C LEU A 234 -5.87 -14.38 -17.33
N ALA A 235 -6.90 -14.64 -18.13
CA ALA A 235 -8.26 -14.94 -17.67
C ALA A 235 -8.32 -16.16 -16.73
N SER A 236 -7.50 -17.18 -16.99
CA SER A 236 -7.44 -18.39 -16.14
C SER A 236 -6.76 -18.16 -14.78
N LYS A 237 -5.92 -17.12 -14.64
CA LYS A 237 -5.20 -16.79 -13.39
C LYS A 237 -6.05 -15.97 -12.41
N VAL A 238 -7.15 -15.38 -12.88
CA VAL A 238 -8.11 -14.60 -12.08
C VAL A 238 -8.91 -15.49 -11.14
N HIS A 239 -9.07 -16.77 -11.49
CA HIS A 239 -9.85 -17.75 -10.74
C HIS A 239 -9.37 -18.04 -9.31
N LEU A 240 -8.18 -17.59 -8.91
CA LEU A 240 -7.64 -17.90 -7.58
C LEU A 240 -8.01 -16.90 -6.48
N VAL A 241 -8.58 -15.73 -6.82
CA VAL A 241 -8.85 -14.69 -5.82
C VAL A 241 -10.31 -14.68 -5.35
N HIS A 242 -11.26 -15.13 -6.17
CA HIS A 242 -12.68 -15.09 -5.81
C HIS A 242 -13.15 -16.21 -4.87
N SER A 243 -12.36 -17.27 -4.64
CA SER A 243 -12.83 -18.42 -3.85
C SER A 243 -12.63 -18.33 -2.34
N GLU A 244 -12.12 -17.21 -1.80
CA GLU A 244 -11.91 -17.06 -0.35
C GLU A 244 -12.64 -15.87 0.29
N PHE A 245 -13.46 -15.13 -0.47
CA PHE A 245 -14.32 -14.07 0.07
C PHE A 245 -15.79 -14.44 -0.10
N ASP A 246 -16.24 -15.44 0.66
CA ASP A 246 -17.66 -15.54 0.98
C ASP A 246 -17.98 -14.37 1.93
N GLU A 247 -18.62 -13.31 1.41
CA GLU A 247 -19.33 -12.38 2.26
C GLU A 247 -20.38 -13.18 3.05
N PRO A 248 -20.47 -13.04 4.39
CA PRO A 248 -21.53 -13.72 5.13
C PRO A 248 -22.87 -13.22 4.63
N ASP A 249 -23.73 -14.18 4.29
CA ASP A 249 -25.12 -13.98 3.89
C ASP A 249 -25.78 -12.94 4.81
N PRO A 250 -26.28 -11.80 4.29
CA PRO A 250 -26.93 -10.77 5.10
C PRO A 250 -28.27 -11.23 5.71
N SER A 251 -28.63 -12.51 5.60
CA SER A 251 -29.84 -13.10 6.18
C SER A 251 -29.62 -14.08 7.35
N VAL A 252 -28.47 -14.04 8.04
CA VAL A 252 -28.26 -14.70 9.36
C VAL A 252 -27.95 -13.70 10.47
#